data_AF-A0A2D8BPA3-F1
#
_entry.id   AF-A0A2D8BPA3-F1
#
_cell.length_a   1.000
_cell.length_b   1.000
_cell.length_c   1.000
_cell.angle_alpha   90.00
_cell.angle_beta   90.00
_cell.angle_gamma   90.00
#
_symmetry.space_group_name_H-M   'P 1'
#
loop_
_entity.id
_entity.type
_entity.pdbx_description
1 polymer ?
#
loop_
_entity_poly.entity_id
_entity_poly.type
_entity_poly.pdbx_seq_one_letter_code
_entity_poly.pdbx_strand_id
1 'polypeptide(L)'
;MPTVRAIDKLKQAFSIEERSSYSIFKGKDLILKVFWSPLTIADRDTINNTLLAMNKGQEEGNLDFALQVIVTKAEDESGAKMFTAGDIPVLRREIPLSVLLDLMTKMQSMGEEGSPDAVKS
;
A
#
# COMPACT_ATOMS: atom_id res chain seq x y z
N MET A 1 33.21 19.29 10.63
CA MET A 1 32.33 18.80 9.56
C MET A 1 31.00 18.43 10.19
N PRO A 2 29.85 18.91 9.71
CA PRO A 2 28.57 18.50 10.28
C PRO A 2 28.40 17.00 10.06
N THR A 3 28.27 16.25 11.16
CA THR A 3 27.97 14.83 11.11
C THR A 3 26.53 14.69 10.63
N VAL A 4 26.33 14.15 9.43
CA VAL A 4 24.99 13.83 8.91
C VAL A 4 24.30 12.93 9.94
N ARG A 5 23.13 13.36 10.43
CA ARG A 5 22.42 12.62 11.49
C ARG A 5 21.99 11.27 10.94
N ALA A 6 21.91 10.26 11.80
CA ALA A 6 21.46 8.92 11.40
C ALA A 6 20.08 8.94 10.70
N ILE A 7 19.17 9.82 11.15
CA ILE A 7 17.85 10.00 10.54
C ILE A 7 17.94 10.54 9.11
N ASP A 8 18.87 11.46 8.83
CA ASP A 8 19.04 12.03 7.48
C ASP A 8 19.57 10.97 6.51
N LYS A 9 20.45 10.07 6.99
CA LYS A 9 20.92 8.91 6.22
C LYS A 9 19.77 7.95 5.91
N LEU A 10 18.91 7.65 6.88
CA LEU A 10 17.74 6.78 6.67
C LEU A 10 16.76 7.39 5.67
N LYS A 11 16.45 8.69 5.78
CA LYS A 11 15.59 9.39 4.82
C LYS A 11 16.18 9.41 3.40
N GLN A 12 17.51 9.55 3.29
CA GLN A 12 18.18 9.55 2.00
C GLN A 12 18.23 8.14 1.37
N ALA A 13 18.40 7.10 2.17
CA ALA A 13 18.50 5.71 1.69
C ALA A 13 17.12 5.06 1.42
N PHE A 14 16.08 5.47 2.15
CA PHE A 14 14.74 4.86 2.11
C PHE A 14 13.66 5.92 1.89
N SER A 15 13.86 6.81 0.91
CA SER A 15 12.93 7.91 0.67
C SER A 15 11.53 7.39 0.31
N ILE A 16 10.52 7.99 0.92
CA ILE A 16 9.09 7.67 0.71
C ILE A 16 8.58 8.26 -0.62
N GLU A 17 9.39 9.10 -1.27
CA GLU A 17 9.02 9.78 -2.51
C GLU A 17 9.05 8.86 -3.74
N GLU A 18 9.72 7.70 -3.65
CA GLU A 18 9.74 6.73 -4.74
C GLU A 18 8.41 5.96 -4.78
N ARG A 19 7.58 6.32 -5.75
CA ARG A 19 6.28 5.67 -5.97
C ARG A 19 6.48 4.32 -6.64
N SER A 20 5.90 3.30 -6.03
CA SER A 20 5.74 1.98 -6.64
C SER A 20 4.63 2.01 -7.67
N SER A 21 4.66 1.07 -8.62
CA SER A 21 3.52 0.84 -9.51
C SER A 21 3.29 -0.64 -9.77
N TYR A 22 2.04 -1.01 -9.99
CA TYR A 22 1.63 -2.35 -10.35
C TYR A 22 0.55 -2.32 -11.41
N SER A 23 0.68 -3.22 -12.39
CA SER A 23 -0.24 -3.34 -13.51
C SER A 23 -1.06 -4.62 -13.34
N ILE A 24 -2.37 -4.45 -13.20
CA ILE A 24 -3.33 -5.54 -13.08
C ILE A 24 -3.82 -5.91 -14.48
N PHE A 25 -3.61 -7.17 -14.86
CA PHE A 25 -4.01 -7.70 -16.16
C PHE A 25 -5.13 -8.72 -16.03
N LYS A 26 -6.02 -8.77 -17.02
CA LYS A 26 -6.96 -9.88 -17.23
C LYS A 26 -6.64 -10.53 -18.56
N GLY A 27 -5.88 -11.62 -18.53
CA GLY A 27 -5.34 -12.22 -19.75
C GLY A 27 -4.27 -11.30 -20.36
N LYS A 28 -4.55 -10.73 -21.54
CA LYS A 28 -3.63 -9.80 -22.23
C LYS A 28 -4.01 -8.33 -22.03
N ASP A 29 -5.19 -8.07 -21.49
CA ASP A 29 -5.72 -6.71 -21.34
C ASP A 29 -5.23 -6.10 -20.02
N LEU A 30 -4.60 -4.94 -20.12
CA LEU A 30 -4.29 -4.11 -18.95
C LEU A 30 -5.59 -3.51 -18.44
N ILE A 31 -5.99 -3.89 -17.22
CA ILE A 31 -7.22 -3.41 -16.60
C ILE A 31 -6.97 -2.13 -15.81
N LEU A 32 -5.87 -2.11 -15.05
CA LEU A 32 -5.58 -1.00 -14.15
C LEU A 32 -4.08 -0.91 -13.88
N LYS A 33 -3.53 0.30 -13.86
CA LYS A 33 -2.20 0.57 -13.34
C LYS A 33 -2.34 1.40 -12.07
N VAL A 34 -1.89 0.85 -10.95
CA VAL A 34 -1.99 1.44 -9.63
C VAL A 34 -0.60 1.89 -9.19
N PHE A 35 -0.52 3.07 -8.61
CA PHE A 35 0.67 3.63 -7.99
C PHE A 35 0.46 3.76 -6.48
N TRP A 36 1.53 3.69 -5.69
CA TRP A 36 1.45 3.98 -4.27
C TRP A 36 2.82 4.36 -3.70
N SER A 37 2.81 5.10 -2.60
CA SER A 37 3.99 5.34 -1.76
C SER A 37 4.16 4.24 -0.71
N PRO A 38 5.40 3.95 -0.25
CA PRO A 38 5.65 2.99 0.81
C PRO A 38 4.75 3.20 2.04
N LEU A 39 4.28 2.10 2.61
CA LEU A 39 3.39 2.14 3.77
C LEU A 39 4.19 2.50 5.02
N THR A 40 3.90 3.65 5.61
CA THR A 40 4.56 4.10 6.85
C THR A 40 3.81 3.60 8.09
N ILE A 41 4.46 3.69 9.26
CA ILE A 41 3.80 3.41 10.55
C ILE A 41 2.61 4.38 10.75
N ALA A 42 2.75 5.65 10.35
CA ALA A 42 1.66 6.63 10.43
C ALA A 42 0.45 6.27 9.55
N ASP A 43 0.70 5.72 8.35
CA ASP A 43 -0.37 5.20 7.50
C ASP A 43 -1.08 4.02 8.17
N ARG A 44 -0.31 3.09 8.76
CA ARG A 44 -0.87 1.94 9.49
C ARG A 44 -1.75 2.37 10.66
N ASP A 45 -1.29 3.33 11.46
CA ASP A 45 -2.07 3.90 12.57
C ASP A 45 -3.36 4.56 12.07
N THR A 46 -3.28 5.34 10.98
CA THR A 46 -4.45 6.00 10.39
C THR A 46 -5.49 4.97 9.92
N ILE A 47 -5.04 3.91 9.26
CA ILE A 47 -5.89 2.82 8.79
C ILE A 47 -6.53 2.08 9.97
N ASN A 48 -5.75 1.71 10.98
CA ASN A 48 -6.26 1.03 12.17
C ASN A 48 -7.29 1.89 12.91
N ASN A 49 -7.04 3.18 13.09
CA ASN A 49 -8.00 4.11 13.68
C ASN A 49 -9.29 4.21 12.87
N THR A 50 -9.18 4.19 11.55
CA THR A 50 -10.35 4.20 10.65
C THR A 50 -11.19 2.92 10.83
N LEU A 51 -10.55 1.75 10.92
CA LEU A 51 -11.24 0.48 11.16
C LEU A 51 -11.89 0.40 12.54
N LEU A 52 -11.22 0.92 13.57
CA LEU A 52 -11.77 1.03 14.92
C LEU A 52 -13.01 1.93 14.93
N ALA A 53 -12.95 3.09 14.26
CA ALA A 53 -14.09 4.00 14.14
C ALA A 53 -15.29 3.38 13.40
N MET A 54 -15.04 2.43 12.49
CA MET A 54 -16.08 1.70 11.76
C MET A 54 -16.60 0.46 12.52
N ASN A 55 -16.16 0.20 13.76
CA ASN A 55 -16.45 -1.03 14.51
C ASN A 55 -16.07 -2.34 13.76
N LYS A 56 -15.12 -2.27 12.82
CA LYS A 56 -14.68 -3.43 12.01
C LYS A 56 -13.40 -4.10 12.53
N GLY A 57 -12.85 -3.63 13.66
CA GLY A 57 -11.53 -4.04 14.17
C GLY A 57 -11.48 -5.33 15.00
N GLN A 58 -12.57 -6.08 15.18
CA GLN A 58 -12.63 -7.14 16.20
C GLN A 58 -12.63 -8.58 15.66
N GLU A 59 -13.08 -8.86 14.42
CA GLU A 59 -13.24 -10.27 13.95
C GLU A 59 -12.79 -10.54 12.48
N GLU A 60 -12.80 -9.56 11.57
CA GLU A 60 -12.38 -9.72 10.15
C GLU A 60 -11.07 -8.97 9.79
N GLY A 61 -10.30 -8.57 10.80
CA GLY A 61 -9.33 -7.46 10.73
C GLY A 61 -8.29 -7.48 9.60
N ASN A 62 -7.87 -8.65 9.11
CA ASN A 62 -6.85 -8.71 8.06
C ASN A 62 -7.37 -8.29 6.67
N LEU A 63 -8.62 -8.64 6.33
CA LEU A 63 -9.21 -8.34 5.02
C LEU A 63 -9.72 -6.91 4.96
N ASP A 64 -10.38 -6.43 6.02
CA ASP A 64 -10.81 -5.04 6.09
C ASP A 64 -9.61 -4.08 6.13
N PHE A 65 -8.50 -4.47 6.78
CA PHE A 65 -7.24 -3.74 6.69
C PHE A 65 -6.67 -3.72 5.27
N ALA A 66 -6.66 -4.85 4.57
CA ALA A 66 -6.22 -4.92 3.17
C ALA A 66 -6.98 -3.93 2.28
N LEU A 67 -8.31 -3.95 2.37
CA LEU A 67 -9.19 -3.06 1.61
C LEU A 67 -8.93 -1.59 1.96
N GLN A 68 -8.75 -1.30 3.26
CA GLN A 68 -8.49 0.06 3.71
C GLN A 68 -7.11 0.56 3.27
N VAL A 69 -6.09 -0.30 3.20
CA VAL A 69 -4.78 0.03 2.61
C VAL A 69 -4.93 0.40 1.14
N ILE A 70 -5.64 -0.43 0.36
CA ILE A 70 -5.87 -0.19 -1.07
C ILE A 70 -6.55 1.17 -1.26
N VAL A 71 -7.63 1.44 -0.53
CA VAL A 71 -8.36 2.70 -0.64
C VAL A 71 -7.51 3.91 -0.23
N THR A 72 -6.68 3.76 0.81
CA THR A 72 -5.88 4.86 1.34
C THR A 72 -4.65 5.16 0.48
N LYS A 73 -4.03 4.14 -0.14
CA LYS A 73 -2.72 4.27 -0.79
C LYS A 73 -2.75 4.18 -2.31
N ALA A 74 -3.77 3.55 -2.91
CA ALA A 74 -3.86 3.43 -4.36
C ALA A 74 -4.07 4.80 -5.02
N GLU A 75 -3.14 5.15 -5.89
CA GLU A 75 -3.07 6.41 -6.61
C GLU A 75 -2.90 6.13 -8.11
N ASP A 76 -3.37 7.05 -8.94
CA ASP A 76 -3.07 7.04 -10.36
C ASP A 76 -1.68 7.64 -10.64
N GLU A 77 -1.31 7.75 -11.92
CA GLU A 77 -0.02 8.32 -12.32
C GLU A 77 0.17 9.77 -11.85
N SER A 78 -0.91 10.53 -11.71
CA SER A 78 -0.90 11.91 -11.22
C SER A 78 -0.83 11.99 -9.69
N GLY A 79 -1.01 10.87 -8.98
CA GLY A 79 -1.10 10.83 -7.52
C GLY A 79 -2.51 11.04 -6.98
N ALA A 80 -3.54 11.04 -7.82
CA ALA A 80 -4.92 11.16 -7.37
C ALA A 80 -5.42 9.81 -6.85
N LYS A 81 -6.24 9.82 -5.79
CA LYS A 81 -6.80 8.58 -5.21
C LYS A 81 -7.69 7.88 -6.22
N MET A 82 -7.43 6.60 -6.44
CA MET A 82 -8.20 5.77 -7.38
C MET A 82 -9.49 5.22 -6.78
N PHE A 83 -9.55 5.12 -5.45
CA PHE A 83 -10.68 4.56 -4.72
C PHE A 83 -11.04 5.44 -3.53
N THR A 84 -12.26 5.25 -3.06
CA THR A 84 -12.82 5.93 -1.89
C THR A 84 -13.32 4.91 -0.87
N ALA A 85 -13.58 5.36 0.36
CA ALA A 85 -14.16 4.47 1.39
C ALA A 85 -15.54 3.92 0.99
N GLY A 86 -16.26 4.62 0.10
CA GLY A 86 -17.55 4.17 -0.44
C GLY A 86 -17.43 2.96 -1.37
N ASP A 87 -16.24 2.69 -1.93
CA ASP A 87 -16.00 1.58 -2.85
C ASP A 87 -15.72 0.25 -2.14
N ILE A 88 -15.44 0.29 -0.83
CA ILE A 88 -15.12 -0.91 -0.03
C ILE A 88 -16.17 -2.03 -0.16
N PRO A 89 -17.50 -1.75 -0.09
CA PRO A 89 -18.51 -2.80 -0.25
C PRO A 89 -18.48 -3.44 -1.64
N VAL A 90 -18.21 -2.65 -2.69
CA VAL A 90 -18.09 -3.12 -4.07
C VAL A 90 -16.83 -3.97 -4.23
N LEU A 91 -15.68 -3.47 -3.75
CA LEU A 91 -14.43 -4.22 -3.74
C LEU A 91 -14.60 -5.58 -3.04
N ARG A 92 -15.26 -5.62 -1.88
CA ARG A 92 -15.48 -6.85 -1.10
C ARG A 92 -16.41 -7.86 -1.77
N ARG A 93 -17.39 -7.42 -2.56
CA ARG A 93 -18.45 -8.28 -3.10
C ARG A 93 -18.28 -8.64 -4.57
N GLU A 94 -17.66 -7.75 -5.34
CA GLU A 94 -17.63 -7.82 -6.80
C GLU A 94 -16.24 -8.13 -7.36
N ILE A 95 -15.18 -8.00 -6.56
CA ILE A 95 -13.81 -8.28 -6.98
C ILE A 95 -13.33 -9.62 -6.38
N PRO A 96 -12.69 -10.50 -7.19
CA PRO A 96 -12.12 -11.74 -6.68
C PRO A 96 -11.11 -11.49 -5.56
N LEU A 97 -11.22 -12.27 -4.49
CA LEU A 97 -10.33 -12.20 -3.32
C LEU A 97 -8.85 -12.28 -3.71
N SER A 98 -8.49 -13.12 -4.67
CA SER A 98 -7.10 -13.28 -5.13
C SER A 98 -6.50 -11.99 -5.69
N VAL A 99 -7.29 -11.16 -6.37
CA VAL A 99 -6.82 -9.89 -6.93
C VAL A 99 -6.57 -8.87 -5.81
N LEU A 100 -7.46 -8.83 -4.82
CA LEU A 100 -7.33 -7.92 -3.68
C LEU A 100 -6.13 -8.29 -2.79
N LEU A 101 -5.93 -9.58 -2.55
CA LEU A 101 -4.78 -10.08 -1.78
C LEU A 101 -3.46 -9.85 -2.52
N ASP A 102 -3.43 -10.06 -3.84
CA ASP A 102 -2.24 -9.79 -4.65
C ASP A 102 -1.87 -8.29 -4.62
N LEU A 103 -2.85 -7.41 -4.83
CA LEU A 103 -2.65 -5.97 -4.73
C LEU A 103 -2.15 -5.54 -3.33
N MET A 104 -2.76 -6.09 -2.28
CA MET A 104 -2.34 -5.87 -0.89
C MET A 104 -0.89 -6.33 -0.67
N THR A 105 -0.54 -7.51 -1.18
CA THR A 105 0.79 -8.10 -1.01
C THR A 105 1.83 -7.20 -1.68
N LYS A 106 1.57 -6.72 -2.90
CA LYS A 106 2.45 -5.78 -3.60
C LYS A 106 2.57 -4.44 -2.88
N MET A 107 1.48 -3.93 -2.31
CA MET A 107 1.53 -2.69 -1.53
C MET A 107 2.35 -2.81 -0.23
N GLN A 108 2.46 -4.02 0.33
CA GLN A 108 3.22 -4.29 1.55
C GLN A 108 4.64 -4.80 1.31
N SER A 109 4.90 -5.48 0.18
CA SER A 109 6.19 -6.10 -0.14
C SER A 109 7.30 -5.09 -0.40
N MET A 110 7.00 -3.81 -0.56
CA MET A 110 8.00 -2.74 -0.64
C MET A 110 8.70 -2.41 0.70
N GLY A 111 8.47 -3.21 1.74
CA GLY A 111 9.44 -3.36 2.83
C GLY A 111 10.66 -4.23 2.48
N GLU A 112 10.63 -4.96 1.35
CA GLU A 112 11.63 -5.98 1.00
C GLU A 112 11.94 -6.12 -0.50
N GLU A 113 11.40 -5.26 -1.37
CA GLU A 113 11.76 -5.25 -2.81
C GLU A 113 12.56 -3.99 -3.20
N GLY A 114 13.42 -3.53 -2.29
CA GLY A 114 14.60 -2.76 -2.67
C GLY A 114 15.73 -3.75 -2.95
N SER A 115 15.94 -4.12 -4.21
CA SER A 115 17.15 -4.77 -4.77
C SER A 115 17.77 -5.93 -3.94
N PRO A 116 17.89 -7.17 -4.47
CA PRO A 116 18.59 -8.27 -3.77
C PRO A 116 20.11 -8.07 -3.53
N ASP A 117 20.63 -6.84 -3.53
CA ASP A 117 22.05 -6.52 -3.38
C ASP A 117 22.45 -5.98 -1.99
N ALA A 118 21.53 -5.89 -1.02
CA ALA A 118 21.83 -5.30 0.30
C ALA A 118 21.84 -6.29 1.49
N VAL A 119 21.93 -7.61 1.25
CA VAL A 119 22.23 -8.57 2.33
C VAL A 119 23.42 -9.45 1.93
N LYS A 120 24.61 -8.85 2.00
CA LYS A 120 25.84 -9.59 2.26
C LYS A 120 26.51 -9.01 3.50
N SER A 121 26.45 -9.77 4.58
CA SER A 121 27.47 -9.80 5.63
C SER A 121 27.68 -11.25 6.00
#